data_AF-A0A830EF58-F1
#
_entry.id   AF-A0A830EF58-F1
#
_cell.length_a   1.000
_cell.length_b   1.000
_cell.length_c   1.000
_cell.angle_alpha   90.00
_cell.angle_beta   90.00
_cell.angle_gamma   90.00
#
_symmetry.space_group_name_H-M   'P 1'
#
loop_
_entity.id
_entity.type
_entity.pdbx_description
1 polymer ?
#
loop_
_entity_poly.entity_id
_entity_poly.type
_entity_poly.pdbx_seq_one_letter_code
_entity_poly.pdbx_strand_id
1 'polypeptide(L)'
;MTDERLQALHRHLAETGERPVERTASRWLGEAEAVAADIADGELPEDVLAERLTTIDHILSHVDSTDDAIADNHVEAAREIVDDLLDER
;
A
#
# COMPACT_ATOMS: atom_id res chain seq x y z
N MET A 1 -15.05 -7.99 -4.45
CA MET A 1 -14.53 -6.68 -4.93
C MET A 1 -13.47 -6.15 -3.99
N THR A 2 -13.71 -6.12 -2.68
CA THR A 2 -12.70 -5.78 -1.67
C THR A 2 -11.44 -6.65 -1.78
N ASP A 3 -11.57 -7.97 -1.85
CA ASP A 3 -10.41 -8.87 -1.94
C ASP A 3 -9.52 -8.62 -3.18
N GLU A 4 -10.13 -8.34 -4.33
CA GLU A 4 -9.40 -7.99 -5.56
C GLU A 4 -8.64 -6.67 -5.42
N ARG A 5 -9.22 -5.68 -4.71
CA ARG A 5 -8.57 -4.41 -4.40
C ARG A 5 -7.45 -4.58 -3.38
N LEU A 6 -7.62 -5.42 -2.35
CA LEU A 6 -6.56 -5.74 -1.39
C LEU A 6 -5.38 -6.44 -2.06
N GLN A 7 -5.65 -7.39 -2.96
CA GLN A 7 -4.61 -8.00 -3.78
C GLN A 7 -3.94 -7.00 -4.72
N ALA A 8 -4.69 -6.06 -5.30
CA ALA A 8 -4.13 -5.02 -6.16
C ALA A 8 -3.24 -4.05 -5.37
N LEU A 9 -3.64 -3.67 -4.14
CA LEU A 9 -2.84 -2.85 -3.22
C LEU A 9 -1.50 -3.53 -2.93
N HIS A 10 -1.53 -4.79 -2.48
CA HIS A 10 -0.31 -5.56 -2.23
C HIS A 10 0.58 -5.64 -3.47
N ARG A 11 0.01 -5.95 -4.63
CA ARG A 11 0.77 -6.02 -5.90
C ARG A 11 1.44 -4.70 -6.25
N HIS A 12 0.74 -3.57 -6.12
CA HIS A 12 1.34 -2.27 -6.42
C HIS A 12 2.53 -1.96 -5.50
N LEU A 13 2.41 -2.27 -4.21
CA LEU A 13 3.50 -2.08 -3.26
C LEU A 13 4.68 -3.00 -3.56
N ALA A 14 4.44 -4.28 -3.87
CA ALA A 14 5.48 -5.22 -4.26
C ALA A 14 6.24 -4.79 -5.53
N GLU A 15 5.53 -4.28 -6.55
CA GLU A 15 6.15 -3.75 -7.78
C GLU A 15 7.10 -2.58 -7.49
N THR A 16 6.92 -1.81 -6.41
CA THR A 16 7.89 -0.76 -6.03
C THR A 16 9.24 -1.35 -5.57
N GLY A 17 9.23 -2.54 -4.97
CA GLY A 17 10.43 -3.25 -4.52
C GLY A 17 11.32 -3.75 -5.66
N GLU A 18 10.75 -3.91 -6.87
CA GLU A 18 11.45 -4.30 -8.10
C GLU A 18 12.11 -3.10 -8.81
N ARG A 19 12.01 -1.89 -8.24
CA ARG A 19 12.49 -0.63 -8.82
C ARG A 19 13.72 -0.10 -8.07
N PRO A 20 14.55 0.73 -8.72
CA PRO A 20 15.65 1.43 -8.07
C PRO A 20 15.13 2.61 -7.24
N VAL A 21 14.55 2.33 -6.08
CA VAL A 21 14.00 3.32 -5.15
C VAL A 21 15.08 3.93 -4.24
N GLU A 22 14.89 5.20 -3.84
CA GLU A 22 15.71 5.82 -2.79
C GLU A 22 15.55 5.07 -1.45
N ARG A 23 16.64 5.02 -0.66
CA ARG A 23 16.75 4.17 0.54
C ARG A 23 15.72 4.45 1.62
N THR A 24 15.34 5.72 1.81
CA THR A 24 14.33 6.14 2.80
C THR A 24 12.94 5.71 2.33
N ALA A 25 12.62 5.95 1.05
CA ALA A 25 11.38 5.48 0.45
C ALA A 25 11.26 3.94 0.52
N SER A 26 12.31 3.20 0.18
CA SER A 26 12.30 1.72 0.25
C SER A 26 11.93 1.19 1.62
N ARG A 27 12.37 1.85 2.70
CA ARG A 27 12.03 1.43 4.06
C ARG A 27 10.52 1.51 4.31
N TRP A 28 9.90 2.63 3.97
CA TRP A 28 8.46 2.82 4.15
C TRP A 28 7.66 1.89 3.24
N LEU A 29 8.08 1.75 1.98
CA LEU A 29 7.39 0.90 1.01
C LEU A 29 7.41 -0.58 1.42
N GLY A 30 8.53 -1.09 1.91
CA GLY A 30 8.58 -2.46 2.42
C GLY A 30 7.72 -2.69 3.66
N GLU A 31 7.56 -1.68 4.53
CA GLU A 31 6.66 -1.76 5.68
C GLU A 31 5.19 -1.78 5.24
N ALA A 32 4.82 -0.90 4.31
CA ALA A 32 3.49 -0.87 3.72
C ALA A 32 3.15 -2.19 3.01
N GLU A 33 4.09 -2.73 2.22
CA GLU A 33 3.94 -4.01 1.52
C GLU A 33 3.66 -5.16 2.50
N ALA A 34 4.41 -5.23 3.60
CA ALA A 34 4.23 -6.28 4.60
C ALA A 34 2.83 -6.23 5.24
N VAL A 35 2.32 -5.03 5.52
CA VAL A 35 0.95 -4.86 6.04
C VAL A 35 -0.09 -5.20 4.97
N ALA A 36 0.15 -4.81 3.72
CA ALA A 36 -0.74 -5.10 2.60
C ALA A 36 -0.83 -6.61 2.31
N ALA A 37 0.28 -7.34 2.43
CA ALA A 37 0.30 -8.79 2.31
C ALA A 37 -0.54 -9.46 3.40
N ASP A 38 -0.41 -9.01 4.66
CA ASP A 38 -1.19 -9.53 5.81
C ASP A 38 -2.71 -9.40 5.58
N ILE A 39 -3.17 -8.27 5.04
CA ILE A 39 -4.59 -8.05 4.77
C ILE A 39 -5.09 -8.67 3.46
N ALA A 40 -4.21 -8.89 2.47
CA ALA A 40 -4.59 -9.52 1.21
C ALA A 40 -4.77 -11.04 1.33
N ASP A 41 -4.02 -11.69 2.22
CA ASP A 41 -4.08 -13.13 2.46
C ASP A 41 -5.04 -13.53 3.59
N GLY A 42 -5.51 -12.56 4.38
CA GLY A 42 -6.29 -12.79 5.60
C GLY A 42 -7.76 -12.40 5.50
N GLU A 43 -8.63 -13.20 6.13
CA GLU A 43 -9.99 -12.78 6.48
C GLU A 43 -9.96 -12.07 7.84
N LEU A 44 -9.94 -10.73 7.81
CA LEU A 44 -9.89 -9.89 9.00
C LEU A 44 -11.28 -9.33 9.33
N PRO A 45 -11.60 -9.15 10.64
CA PRO A 45 -12.73 -8.34 11.05
C PRO A 45 -12.65 -6.93 10.43
N GLU A 46 -13.80 -6.36 10.06
CA GLU A 46 -13.83 -5.07 9.36
C GLU A 46 -13.09 -3.97 10.14
N ASP A 47 -13.25 -3.89 11.45
CA ASP A 47 -12.57 -2.92 12.32
C ASP A 47 -11.04 -3.06 12.26
N VAL A 48 -10.54 -4.29 12.28
CA VAL A 48 -9.11 -4.58 12.12
C VAL A 48 -8.62 -4.20 10.72
N LEU A 49 -9.40 -4.51 9.68
CA LEU A 49 -9.06 -4.14 8.30
C LEU A 49 -8.92 -2.62 8.14
N ALA A 50 -9.83 -1.83 8.72
CA ALA A 50 -9.73 -0.36 8.68
C ALA A 50 -8.48 0.16 9.40
N GLU A 51 -8.13 -0.41 10.56
CA GLU A 51 -6.91 -0.03 11.28
C GLU A 51 -5.66 -0.32 10.44
N ARG A 52 -5.63 -1.46 9.74
CA ARG A 52 -4.53 -1.81 8.83
C ARG A 52 -4.45 -0.89 7.61
N LEU A 53 -5.58 -0.56 6.98
CA LEU A 53 -5.61 0.40 5.86
C LEU A 53 -5.15 1.79 6.29
N THR A 54 -5.60 2.27 7.46
CA THR A 54 -5.13 3.53 8.04
C THR A 54 -3.62 3.51 8.32
N THR A 55 -3.09 2.35 8.74
CA THR A 55 -1.65 2.17 8.94
C THR A 55 -0.89 2.28 7.61
N ILE A 56 -1.39 1.67 6.54
CA ILE A 56 -0.79 1.75 5.21
C ILE A 56 -0.81 3.20 4.71
N ASP A 57 -1.96 3.89 4.80
CA ASP A 57 -2.07 5.31 4.44
C ASP A 57 -1.02 6.17 5.18
N HIS A 58 -0.91 5.99 6.49
CA HIS A 58 0.08 6.69 7.30
C HIS A 58 1.51 6.40 6.85
N ILE A 59 1.85 5.15 6.58
CA ILE A 59 3.19 4.77 6.08
C ILE A 59 3.45 5.45 4.74
N LEU A 60 2.51 5.36 3.79
CA LEU A 60 2.65 5.94 2.46
C LEU A 60 2.73 7.46 2.49
N SER A 61 2.15 8.13 3.49
CA SER A 61 2.28 9.60 3.66
C SER A 61 3.72 10.06 3.88
N HIS A 62 4.65 9.18 4.27
CA HIS A 62 6.07 9.48 4.42
C HIS A 62 6.89 9.34 3.13
N VAL A 63 6.26 8.90 2.03
CA VAL A 63 6.92 8.70 0.73
C VAL A 63 6.61 9.90 -0.16
N ASP A 64 7.47 10.91 -0.17
CA ASP A 64 7.26 12.09 -1.04
C ASP A 64 7.47 11.75 -2.53
N SER A 65 8.56 11.02 -2.85
CA SER A 65 8.88 10.46 -4.17
C SER A 65 9.90 9.33 -3.99
N THR A 66 10.01 8.51 -5.01
CA THR A 66 10.88 7.33 -5.08
C THR A 66 12.15 7.53 -5.92
N ASP A 67 12.31 8.68 -6.57
CA ASP A 67 13.28 8.94 -7.65
C ASP A 67 13.11 8.01 -8.89
N ASP A 68 12.02 7.22 -8.95
CA ASP A 68 11.65 6.38 -10.10
C ASP A 68 10.17 6.64 -10.45
N ALA A 69 9.92 7.24 -11.61
CA ALA A 69 8.56 7.63 -12.00
C ALA A 69 7.57 6.44 -12.09
N ILE A 70 8.05 5.21 -12.31
CA ILE A 70 7.18 4.02 -12.36
C ILE A 70 6.84 3.56 -10.93
N ALA A 71 7.81 3.60 -10.02
CA ALA A 71 7.55 3.38 -8.60
C ALA A 71 6.59 4.43 -8.04
N ASP A 72 6.75 5.72 -8.40
CA ASP A 72 5.82 6.78 -8.02
C ASP A 72 4.39 6.49 -8.50
N ASN A 73 4.20 6.02 -9.75
CA ASN A 73 2.88 5.61 -10.25
C ASN A 73 2.28 4.45 -9.44
N HIS A 74 3.10 3.50 -9.01
CA HIS A 74 2.63 2.40 -8.17
C HIS A 74 2.25 2.85 -6.77
N VAL A 75 3.00 3.80 -6.19
CA VAL A 75 2.66 4.42 -4.91
C VAL A 75 1.36 5.21 -5.01
N GLU A 76 1.19 5.99 -6.08
CA GLU A 76 -0.05 6.75 -6.32
C GLU A 76 -1.26 5.80 -6.47
N ALA A 77 -1.15 4.75 -7.28
CA ALA A 77 -2.20 3.74 -7.41
C ALA A 77 -2.52 3.03 -6.08
N ALA A 78 -1.50 2.75 -5.26
CA ALA A 78 -1.70 2.17 -3.93
C ALA A 78 -2.47 3.11 -3.00
N ARG A 79 -2.17 4.43 -3.03
CA ARG A 79 -2.89 5.44 -2.25
C ARG A 79 -4.35 5.53 -2.66
N GLU A 80 -4.62 5.62 -3.97
CA GLU A 80 -5.99 5.66 -4.49
C GLU A 80 -6.83 4.46 -4.03
N ILE A 81 -6.24 3.25 -4.04
CA ILE A 81 -6.93 2.04 -3.56
C ILE A 81 -7.22 2.12 -2.06
N VAL A 82 -6.28 2.61 -1.25
CA VAL A 82 -6.47 2.75 0.20
C VAL A 82 -7.56 3.77 0.51
N ASP A 83 -7.53 4.92 -0.15
CA ASP A 83 -8.54 5.98 -0.01
C ASP A 83 -9.94 5.46 -0.38
N ASP A 84 -10.07 4.80 -1.55
CA ASP A 84 -11.33 4.19 -1.99
C ASP A 84 -11.87 3.18 -0.96
N LEU A 85 -11.00 2.33 -0.39
CA LEU A 85 -11.39 1.33 0.60
C LEU A 85 -11.78 1.93 1.96
N LEU A 86 -11.20 3.08 2.32
CA LEU A 86 -11.55 3.80 3.55
C LEU A 86 -12.84 4.61 3.39
N ASP A 87 -13.09 5.18 2.20
CA ASP A 87 -14.28 5.97 1.88
C ASP A 87 -15.54 5.12 1.65
N GLU A 88 -15.40 3.87 1.21
CA GLU A 88 -16.52 2.92 1.04
C GLU A 88 -17.15 2.46 2.36
N ARG A 89 -16.70 3.00 3.50
CA ARG A 89 -17.03 2.52 4.84
C ARG A 89 -18.12 3.31 5.57
#